data_AF-A0A6P0Z229-F1
#
_entry.id   AF-A0A6P0Z229-F1
#
_cell.length_a   1.000
_cell.length_b   1.000
_cell.length_c   1.000
_cell.angle_alpha   90.00
_cell.angle_beta   90.00
_cell.angle_gamma   90.00
#
_symmetry.space_group_name_H-M   'P 1'
#
loop_
_entity.id
_entity.type
_entity.pdbx_description
1 polymer ?
#
loop_
_entity_poly.entity_id
_entity_poly.type
_entity_poly.pdbx_seq_one_letter_code
_entity_poly.pdbx_strand_id
1 'polypeptide(L)' 'MTTLFNRLKPAHNFHISVSDIAQFLNIPEHYIVRVECWAYIVFVHRRDVGGQFISYRKLR' A
#
# COMPACT_ATOMS: atom_id res chain seq x y z
N MET A 1 -11.80 12.48 -10.00
CA MET A 1 -11.39 12.38 -8.58
C MET A 1 -12.53 12.89 -7.71
N THR A 2 -13.00 12.14 -6.72
CA THR A 2 -14.15 12.56 -5.90
C THR A 2 -13.73 13.48 -4.77
N THR A 3 -14.57 14.47 -4.45
CA THR A 3 -14.38 15.42 -3.34
C THR A 3 -14.19 14.71 -2.00
N LEU A 4 -14.89 13.59 -1.79
CA LEU A 4 -14.76 12.75 -0.60
C LEU A 4 -13.34 12.19 -0.43
N PHE A 5 -12.73 11.69 -1.51
CA PHE A 5 -11.41 11.04 -1.44
C PHE A 5 -10.29 12.04 -1.16
N ASN A 6 -10.37 13.24 -1.75
CA ASN A 6 -9.43 14.34 -1.48
C ASN A 6 -9.51 14.81 -0.01
N ARG A 7 -10.70 14.79 0.59
CA ARG A 7 -10.89 15.14 2.01
C ARG A 7 -10.33 14.08 2.95
N LEU A 8 -10.47 12.81 2.59
CA LEU A 8 -9.97 11.70 3.41
C LEU A 8 -8.45 11.64 3.48
N LYS A 9 -7.71 12.27 2.56
CA LYS A 9 -6.24 12.23 2.44
C LYS A 9 -5.67 10.84 2.79
N PRO A 10 -6.07 9.77 2.07
CA PRO A 10 -5.73 8.41 2.46
C PRO A 10 -4.23 8.20 2.56
N ALA A 11 -3.40 8.78 1.69
CA ALA A 11 -1.93 8.70 1.84
C ALA A 11 -1.40 9.24 3.19
N HIS A 12 -2.12 10.16 3.82
CA HIS A 12 -1.72 10.80 5.08
C HIS A 12 -2.37 10.13 6.31
N ASN A 13 -3.59 9.61 6.16
CA ASN A 13 -4.38 9.05 7.26
C ASN A 13 -4.43 7.51 7.27
N PHE A 14 -4.05 6.87 6.16
CA PHE A 14 -4.03 5.42 6.04
C PHE A 14 -2.71 4.90 6.59
N HIS A 15 -2.76 4.44 7.83
CA HIS A 15 -1.67 3.73 8.47
C HIS A 15 -1.83 2.24 8.18
N ILE A 16 -0.91 1.70 7.39
CA ILE A 16 -0.81 0.26 7.14
C ILE A 16 0.60 -0.19 7.53
N SER A 17 0.69 -1.28 8.29
CA SER A 17 1.99 -1.83 8.65
C SER A 17 2.57 -2.65 7.49
N VAL A 18 3.90 -2.84 7.51
CA VAL A 18 4.57 -3.74 6.55
C VAL A 18 4.04 -5.18 6.71
N SER A 19 3.74 -5.59 7.95
CA SER A 19 3.13 -6.88 8.28
C SER A 19 1.76 -7.06 7.64
N ASP A 20 0.88 -6.06 7.72
CA ASP A 20 -0.45 -6.12 7.09
C ASP A 20 -0.34 -6.26 5.57
N ILE A 21 0.62 -5.54 4.95
CA ILE A 21 0.90 -5.65 3.52
C ILE A 21 1.42 -7.05 3.17
N ALA A 22 2.34 -7.59 3.96
CA ALA A 22 2.90 -8.92 3.76
C ALA A 22 1.81 -10.00 3.85
N GLN A 23 0.93 -9.90 4.85
CA GLN A 23 -0.23 -10.78 5.00
C GLN A 23 -1.21 -10.65 3.84
N PHE A 24 -1.54 -9.42 3.42
CA PHE A 24 -2.43 -9.17 2.29
C PHE A 24 -1.88 -9.74 0.97
N LEU A 25 -0.57 -9.61 0.76
CA LEU A 25 0.12 -10.12 -0.42
C LEU A 25 0.47 -11.62 -0.32
N ASN A 26 0.21 -12.24 0.83
CA ASN A 26 0.61 -13.61 1.16
C ASN A 26 2.09 -13.89 0.90
N ILE A 27 2.96 -12.98 1.35
CA ILE A 27 4.41 -13.06 1.18
C ILE A 27 5.12 -12.86 2.52
N PRO A 28 6.31 -13.42 2.70
CA PRO A 28 7.18 -13.06 3.82
C PRO A 28 7.54 -11.56 3.84
N GLU A 29 7.54 -10.94 5.03
CA GLU A 29 7.86 -9.52 5.19
C GLU A 29 9.23 -9.13 4.64
N HIS A 30 10.23 -10.01 4.74
CA HIS A 30 11.58 -9.75 4.24
C HIS A 30 11.67 -9.56 2.72
N TYR A 31 10.62 -9.91 1.97
CA TYR A 31 10.52 -9.58 0.55
C TYR A 31 10.16 -8.12 0.30
N ILE A 32 9.57 -7.43 1.27
CA ILE A 32 9.23 -6.02 1.16
C ILE A 32 10.48 -5.18 1.49
N VAL A 33 11.00 -4.49 0.48
CA VAL A 33 12.16 -3.60 0.62
C VAL A 33 11.74 -2.23 1.11
N ARG A 34 10.64 -1.72 0.55
CA ARG A 34 10.17 -0.37 0.78
C ARG A 34 8.68 -0.28 0.45
N VAL A 35 7.99 0.59 1.18
CA VAL A 35 6.59 0.91 0.94
C VAL A 35 6.46 2.42 0.75
N GLU A 36 5.71 2.83 -0.26
CA GLU A 36 5.40 4.23 -0.53
C GLU A 36 3.89 4.43 -0.63
N CYS A 37 3.37 5.38 0.14
CA CYS A 37 1.96 5.75 0.12
C CYS A 37 1.75 6.94 -0.83
N TRP A 38 1.07 6.73 -1.95
CA TRP A 38 0.73 7.77 -2.92
C TRP A 38 -0.77 8.06 -2.88
N ALA A 39 -1.28 9.00 -3.67
CA ALA A 39 -2.67 9.47 -3.55
C ALA A 39 -3.77 8.36 -3.62
N TYR A 40 -3.55 7.27 -4.37
CA TYR A 40 -4.56 6.21 -4.59
C TYR A 40 -4.06 4.79 -4.36
N ILE A 41 -2.77 4.65 -4.20
CA ILE A 41 -2.07 3.38 -4.23
C ILE A 41 -0.99 3.37 -3.17
N VAL A 42 -0.78 2.19 -2.59
CA VAL A 42 0.43 1.83 -1.90
C VAL A 42 1.33 1.14 -2.91
N PHE A 43 2.52 1.69 -3.12
CA PHE A 43 3.55 1.07 -3.94
C PHE A 43 4.49 0.27 -3.05
N VAL A 44 4.57 -1.04 -3.30
CA VAL A 44 5.36 -1.99 -2.53
C VAL A 44 6.52 -2.44 -3.40
N HIS A 45 7.74 -2.08 -3.00
CA HIS A 45 8.96 -2.59 -3.63
C HIS A 45 9.24 -3.98 -3.09
N ARG A 46 9.16 -4.99 -3.94
CA ARG A 46 9.45 -6.38 -3.61
C ARG A 46 10.75 -6.86 -4.24
N ARG A 47 11.46 -7.75 -3.54
CA ARG A 47 12.72 -8.33 -4.04
C ARG A 47 12.51 -9.39 -5.13
N ASP A 48 11.37 -10.06 -5.13
CA ASP A 48 11.11 -11.23 -5.98
C ASP A 48 10.56 -10.86 -7.36
N VAL A 49 9.66 -9.88 -7.43
CA VAL A 49 8.98 -9.47 -8.68
C VAL A 49 9.12 -7.98 -8.99
N GLY A 50 9.84 -7.21 -8.16
CA GLY A 50 9.99 -5.77 -8.31
C GLY A 50 8.83 -4.98 -7.68
N GLY A 51 8.39 -3.90 -8.34
CA GLY A 51 7.37 -3.00 -7.81
C GLY A 51 5.94 -3.52 -7.98
N GLN A 52 5.13 -3.46 -6.93
CA GLN A 52 3.72 -3.84 -6.94
C GLN A 52 2.81 -2.70 -6.48
N PHE A 53 1.71 -2.49 -7.20
CA PHE A 53 0.71 -1.46 -6.88
C PHE A 53 -0.49 -2.07 -6.16
N ILE A 54 -0.84 -1.51 -5.00
CA ILE A 54 -2.03 -1.89 -4.25
C ILE A 54 -2.96 -0.68 -4.15
N SER A 55 -4.18 -0.77 -4.66
CA SER A 55 -5.17 0.28 -4.45
C SER A 55 -5.64 0.29 -2.99
N TYR A 56 -5.79 1.48 -2.39
CA TYR A 56 -6.39 1.61 -1.05
C TYR A 56 -7.78 0.96 -0.93
N ARG A 57 -8.51 0.83 -2.04
CA ARG A 57 -9.82 0.17 -2.04
C ARG A 57 -9.75 -1.35 -1.82
N LYS A 58 -8.61 -1.97 -2.13
CA LYS A 58 -8.40 -3.42 -1.98
C LYS A 58 -7.87 -3.79 -0.59
N LEU A 59 -7.35 -2.82 0.17
CA LEU A 59 -6.84 -3.00 1.52
C LEU A 59 -7.94 -2.81 2.59
N ARG A 60 -9.20 -2.66 2.17
CA ARG A 60 -10.35 -2.44 3.03
C ARG A 60 -11.18 -3.71 3.15
#